data_AF-A0A5Q8CER9-F1
#
_entry.id   AF-A0A5Q8CER9-F1
#
_cell.length_a   1.000
_cell.length_b   1.000
_cell.length_c   1.000
_cell.angle_alpha   90.00
_cell.angle_beta   90.00
_cell.angle_gamma   90.00
#
_symmetry.space_group_name_H-M   'P 1'
#
loop_
_entity.id
_entity.type
_entity.pdbx_description
1 polymer ?
#
loop_
_entity_poly.entity_id
_entity_poly.type
_entity_poly.pdbx_seq_one_letter_code
_entity_poly.pdbx_strand_id
1 'polypeptide(L)'
;MTELSEERKRDFEAAAFRRLVEHLRARGDVQNIDLMNLAGFCRNCLSNWYREAAEADGIALTKDESREIIYGMPYAEWQALNQTEASEATKAEFEARRPKDH
;
A
#
# COMPACT_ATOMS: atom_id res chain seq x y z
N MET A 1 -21.73 22.46 7.03
CA MET A 1 -21.05 21.18 6.81
C MET A 1 -22.07 20.08 6.97
N THR A 2 -22.13 19.11 6.07
CA THR A 2 -23.03 17.96 6.23
C THR A 2 -22.53 17.11 7.39
N GLU A 3 -23.34 16.90 8.42
CA GLU A 3 -23.00 15.95 9.49
C GLU A 3 -23.21 14.51 9.00
N LEU A 4 -22.18 13.69 9.17
CA LEU A 4 -22.19 12.25 8.85
C LEU A 4 -22.15 11.46 10.16
N SER A 5 -22.94 10.39 10.25
CA SER A 5 -22.78 9.41 11.33
C SER A 5 -21.41 8.72 11.24
N GLU A 6 -20.88 8.27 12.37
CA GLU A 6 -19.59 7.56 12.42
C GLU A 6 -19.60 6.30 11.54
N GLU A 7 -20.73 5.58 11.48
CA GLU A 7 -20.90 4.45 10.57
C GLU A 7 -20.74 4.86 9.10
N ARG A 8 -21.40 5.95 8.66
CA ARG A 8 -21.28 6.44 7.28
C ARG A 8 -19.88 6.92 6.97
N LYS A 9 -19.18 7.54 7.92
CA LYS A 9 -17.77 7.95 7.75
C LYS A 9 -16.90 6.73 7.50
N ARG A 10 -16.99 5.71 8.35
CA ARG A 10 -16.24 4.45 8.22
C ARG A 10 -16.51 3.77 6.87
N ASP A 11 -17.76 3.72 6.43
CA ASP A 11 -18.12 3.09 5.16
C ASP A 11 -17.53 3.84 3.96
N PHE A 12 -17.52 5.17 4.00
CA PHE A 12 -16.93 6.01 2.96
C PHE A 12 -15.40 5.94 2.94
N GLU A 13 -14.75 5.92 4.10
CA GLU A 13 -13.31 5.71 4.23
C GLU A 13 -12.91 4.35 3.65
N ALA A 14 -13.62 3.29 4.01
CA ALA A 14 -13.38 1.96 3.46
C ALA A 14 -13.62 1.91 1.93
N ALA A 15 -14.64 2.61 1.42
CA ALA A 15 -14.91 2.71 -0.01
C ALA A 15 -13.79 3.46 -0.76
N ALA A 16 -13.32 4.58 -0.20
CA ALA A 16 -12.21 5.34 -0.77
C ALA A 16 -10.90 4.53 -0.76
N PHE A 17 -10.64 3.79 0.32
CA PHE A 17 -9.47 2.90 0.40
C PHE A 17 -9.53 1.78 -0.65
N ARG A 18 -10.68 1.10 -0.80
CA ARG A 18 -10.87 0.09 -1.86
C ARG A 18 -10.62 0.69 -3.24
N ARG A 19 -11.08 1.92 -3.49
CA ARG A 19 -10.86 2.63 -4.76
C ARG A 19 -9.39 2.96 -5.00
N LEU A 20 -8.66 3.39 -3.98
CA LEU A 20 -7.21 3.61 -4.06
C LEU A 20 -6.46 2.31 -4.40
N VAL A 21 -6.79 1.22 -3.70
CA VAL A 21 -6.19 -0.10 -3.94
C VAL A 21 -6.42 -0.54 -5.39
N GLU A 22 -7.66 -0.44 -5.88
CA GLU A 22 -7.98 -0.76 -7.26
C GLU A 22 -7.22 0.13 -8.27
N HIS A 23 -7.13 1.43 -8.01
CA HIS A 23 -6.37 2.35 -8.84
C HIS A 23 -4.88 1.95 -8.93
N LEU A 24 -4.27 1.59 -7.79
CA LEU A 24 -2.86 1.17 -7.73
C LEU A 24 -2.61 -0.19 -8.39
N ARG A 25 -3.60 -1.08 -8.43
CA ARG A 25 -3.54 -2.36 -9.16
C ARG A 25 -3.58 -2.14 -10.68
N ALA A 26 -4.45 -1.24 -11.14
CA ALA A 26 -4.52 -0.86 -12.55
C ALA A 26 -3.26 -0.11 -13.04
N ARG A 27 -2.51 0.51 -12.12
CA ARG A 27 -1.26 1.24 -12.38
C ARG A 27 -0.03 0.42 -12.00
N GLY A 28 0.09 -0.77 -12.58
CA GLY A 28 1.28 -1.64 -12.40
C GLY A 28 2.59 -0.99 -12.84
N ASP A 29 2.52 0.00 -13.74
CA ASP A 29 3.63 0.85 -14.18
C ASP A 29 4.21 1.72 -13.05
N VAL A 30 3.40 2.12 -12.06
CA VAL A 30 3.84 2.94 -10.94
C VAL A 30 4.60 2.06 -9.95
N GLN A 31 5.93 2.17 -9.91
CA GLN A 31 6.75 1.35 -9.02
C GLN A 31 6.62 1.82 -7.56
N ASN A 32 6.77 0.88 -6.63
CA ASN A 32 6.76 1.20 -5.20
C ASN A 32 7.89 2.16 -4.81
N ILE A 33 9.07 2.02 -5.42
CA ILE A 33 10.21 2.87 -5.10
C ILE A 33 9.95 4.34 -5.48
N ASP A 34 9.26 4.58 -6.59
CA ASP A 34 8.88 5.93 -7.02
C ASP A 34 7.87 6.55 -6.05
N LEU A 35 6.87 5.76 -5.60
CA LEU A 35 5.92 6.18 -4.57
C LEU A 35 6.62 6.49 -3.24
N MET A 36 7.60 5.67 -2.84
CA MET A 36 8.39 5.94 -1.63
C MET A 36 9.19 7.23 -1.76
N ASN A 37 9.85 7.46 -2.89
CA ASN A 37 10.64 8.67 -3.12
C ASN A 37 9.79 9.93 -3.14
N LEU A 38 8.58 9.86 -3.72
CA LEU A 38 7.70 11.01 -3.88
C LEU A 38 6.84 11.29 -2.64
N ALA A 39 6.21 10.26 -2.08
CA ALA A 39 5.11 10.39 -1.12
C ALA A 39 5.40 9.74 0.24
N GLY A 40 6.52 9.04 0.41
CA GLY A 40 6.89 8.41 1.67
C GLY A 40 6.08 7.15 2.03
N PHE A 41 5.20 6.69 1.14
CA PHE A 41 4.47 5.42 1.29
C PHE A 41 4.33 4.71 -0.06
N CYS A 42 4.08 3.41 -0.05
CA CYS A 42 3.78 2.63 -1.24
C CYS A 42 2.77 1.50 -0.93
N ARG A 43 2.53 0.59 -1.88
CA ARG A 43 1.62 -0.55 -1.68
C ARG A 43 2.00 -1.42 -0.48
N ASN A 44 3.30 -1.62 -0.25
CA ASN A 44 3.77 -2.37 0.93
C ASN A 44 3.43 -1.68 2.25
N CYS A 45 3.43 -0.34 2.30
CA CYS A 45 3.00 0.41 3.48
C CYS A 45 1.51 0.21 3.73
N LEU A 46 0.68 0.25 2.68
CA LEU A 46 -0.76 -0.05 2.79
C LEU A 46 -1.01 -1.46 3.32
N SER A 47 -0.20 -2.45 2.90
CA SER A 47 -0.28 -3.83 3.41
C SER A 47 0.07 -3.89 4.89
N ASN A 48 1.12 -3.19 5.32
CA ASN A 48 1.51 -3.14 6.72
C ASN A 48 0.42 -2.47 7.57
N TRP A 49 -0.12 -1.32 7.14
CA TRP A 49 -1.20 -0.64 7.87
C TRP A 49 -2.47 -1.49 7.97
N TYR A 50 -2.81 -2.25 6.92
CA TYR A 50 -3.93 -3.19 6.95
C TYR A 50 -3.69 -4.31 7.97
N ARG A 51 -2.47 -4.88 7.97
CA ARG A 51 -2.06 -5.91 8.94
C ARG A 51 -2.09 -5.38 10.37
N GLU A 52 -1.54 -4.20 10.63
CA GLU A 52 -1.53 -3.55 11.94
C GLU A 52 -2.96 -3.29 12.44
N ALA A 53 -3.87 -2.85 11.56
CA ALA A 53 -5.28 -2.67 11.91
C ALA A 53 -5.96 -3.99 12.29
N ALA A 54 -5.67 -5.08 11.58
CA ALA A 54 -6.17 -6.42 11.91
C ALA A 54 -5.59 -6.94 13.25
N GLU A 55 -4.28 -6.77 13.44
CA GLU A 55 -3.59 -7.18 14.68
C GLU A 55 -4.14 -6.41 15.90
N ALA A 56 -4.44 -5.12 15.75
CA ALA A 56 -5.08 -4.31 16.78
C ALA A 56 -6.50 -4.79 17.15
N ASP A 57 -7.19 -5.47 16.23
CA ASP A 57 -8.51 -6.11 16.45
C ASP A 57 -8.38 -7.60 16.87
N GLY A 58 -7.15 -8.06 17.17
CA GLY A 58 -6.89 -9.44 17.59
C GLY A 58 -6.90 -10.46 16.46
N ILE A 59 -6.92 -10.02 15.19
CA ILE A 59 -6.87 -10.87 14.00
C ILE A 59 -5.43 -10.96 13.51
N ALA A 60 -4.84 -12.15 13.56
CA ALA A 60 -3.51 -12.38 13.03
C ALA A 60 -3.54 -12.47 11.49
N LEU A 61 -2.78 -11.60 10.83
CA LEU A 61 -2.50 -11.68 9.39
C LEU A 61 -1.01 -11.78 9.16
N THR A 62 -0.59 -12.67 8.28
CA THR A 62 0.78 -12.73 7.80
C THR A 62 1.07 -11.56 6.85
N LYS A 63 2.36 -11.30 6.64
CA LYS A 63 2.83 -10.31 5.68
C LYS A 63 2.38 -10.63 4.25
N ASP A 64 2.31 -11.91 3.90
CA ASP A 64 1.92 -12.33 2.55
C ASP A 64 0.41 -12.22 2.34
N GLU A 65 -0.41 -12.58 3.33
CA GLU A 65 -1.87 -12.38 3.28
C GLU A 65 -2.24 -10.89 3.14
N SER A 66 -1.65 -10.02 3.98
CA SER A 66 -1.90 -8.58 3.90
C SER A 66 -1.42 -7.97 2.58
N ARG A 67 -0.35 -8.52 1.98
CA ARG A 67 0.07 -8.15 0.62
C ARG A 67 -0.93 -8.62 -0.41
N GLU A 68 -1.35 -9.88 -0.38
CA GLU A 68 -2.34 -10.39 -1.32
C GLU A 68 -3.63 -9.57 -1.30
N ILE A 69 -4.09 -9.14 -0.11
CA ILE A 69 -5.23 -8.23 0.04
C ILE A 69 -5.02 -6.90 -0.68
N ILE A 70 -3.82 -6.31 -0.65
CA ILE A 70 -3.55 -5.03 -1.34
C ILE A 70 -3.26 -5.23 -2.82
N TYR A 71 -2.47 -6.23 -3.19
CA TYR A 71 -2.04 -6.49 -4.57
C TYR A 71 -3.11 -7.17 -5.43
N GLY A 72 -4.07 -7.87 -4.81
CA GLY A 72 -5.12 -8.62 -5.50
C GLY A 72 -4.65 -9.95 -6.11
N MET A 73 -3.42 -10.35 -5.81
CA MET A 73 -2.75 -11.58 -6.21
C MET A 73 -1.53 -11.80 -5.29
N PRO A 74 -0.92 -13.00 -5.27
CA PRO A 74 0.32 -13.23 -4.54
C PRO A 74 1.41 -12.21 -4.92
N TYR A 75 2.12 -11.67 -3.94
CA TYR A 75 3.11 -10.61 -4.17
C TYR A 75 4.19 -11.03 -5.17
N ALA A 76 4.66 -12.28 -5.09
CA ALA A 76 5.64 -12.82 -6.02
C ALA A 76 5.15 -12.81 -7.49
N GLU A 77 3.87 -13.12 -7.72
CA GLU A 77 3.27 -13.04 -9.06
C GLU A 77 3.18 -11.59 -9.55
N TRP A 78 2.78 -10.66 -8.67
CA TRP A 78 2.75 -9.25 -9.03
C TRP A 78 4.15 -8.71 -9.38
N GLN A 79 5.18 -9.09 -8.62
CA GLN A 79 6.57 -8.71 -8.91
C GLN A 79 7.01 -9.23 -10.27
N ALA A 80 6.72 -10.50 -10.58
CA ALA A 80 7.09 -11.10 -11.87
C ALA A 80 6.41 -10.41 -13.07
N LEU A 81 5.17 -9.92 -12.90
CA LEU A 81 4.41 -9.28 -13.97
C LEU A 81 4.70 -7.79 -14.15
N ASN A 82 5.03 -7.07 -13.07
CA ASN A 82 5.01 -5.60 -13.07
C ASN A 82 6.29 -4.93 -12.55
N GLN A 83 7.12 -5.63 -11.76
CA GLN A 83 8.27 -4.98 -11.14
C GLN A 83 9.40 -4.82 -12.14
N THR A 84 9.89 -3.59 -12.28
CA THR A 84 11.04 -3.26 -13.11
C THR A 84 12.26 -2.98 -12.25
N GLU A 85 13.44 -3.11 -12.84
CA GLU A 85 14.67 -2.72 -12.14
C GLU A 85 14.74 -1.19 -12.02
N ALA A 86 14.93 -0.71 -10.79
CA ALA A 86 15.11 0.71 -10.52
C ALA A 86 16.51 1.18 -10.94
N SER A 87 16.58 2.38 -11.54
CA SER A 87 17.86 3.02 -11.86
C SER A 87 18.69 3.29 -10.61
N GLU A 88 20.01 3.45 -10.76
CA GLU A 88 20.90 3.83 -9.64
C GLU A 88 20.50 5.16 -9.00
N ALA A 89 20.06 6.13 -9.80
CA ALA A 89 19.57 7.42 -9.31
C ALA A 89 18.32 7.25 -8.44
N THR A 90 17.36 6.43 -8.88
CA THR A 90 16.15 6.11 -8.12
C THR A 90 16.47 5.42 -6.79
N LYS A 91 17.43 4.47 -6.81
CA LYS A 91 17.93 3.77 -5.61
C LYS A 91 18.61 4.75 -4.64
N ALA A 92 19.43 5.67 -5.15
CA ALA A 92 20.11 6.67 -4.32
C ALA A 92 19.12 7.66 -3.67
N GLU A 93 18.11 8.13 -4.41
CA GLU A 93 17.05 8.97 -3.85
C GLU A 93 16.26 8.22 -2.77
N PHE A 94 15.99 6.94 -2.98
CA PHE A 94 15.35 6.10 -1.96
C PHE A 94 16.17 6.03 -0.69
N GLU A 95 17.48 5.76 -0.74
CA GLU A 95 18.31 5.75 0.47
C GLU A 95 18.35 7.11 1.18
N ALA A 96 18.27 8.22 0.44
CA ALA A 96 18.21 9.56 1.02
C ALA A 96 16.86 9.88 1.68
N ARG A 97 15.76 9.31 1.17
CA ARG A 97 14.37 9.63 1.58
C ARG A 97 13.68 8.54 2.36
N ARG A 98 14.27 7.35 2.49
CA ARG A 98 13.64 6.20 3.16
C ARG A 98 13.17 6.65 4.54
N PRO A 99 11.89 6.40 4.90
CA PRO A 99 11.37 6.71 6.22
C PRO A 99 12.30 6.14 7.29
N LYS A 100 12.73 6.99 8.22
CA LYS A 100 13.74 6.60 9.21
C LYS A 100 13.18 5.76 10.35
N ASP A 101 11.87 5.76 10.57
CA ASP A 101 11.21 4.95 11.59
C ASP A 101 9.74 4.67 11.23
N HIS A 102 9.37 3.39 11.23
CA HIS A 102 8.05 2.84 11.58
C HIS A 102 8.31 1.51 12.29
#